data_AF-A0A971XKK6-F1
#
_entry.id   AF-A0A971XKK6-F1
#
_cell.length_a   1.000
_cell.length_b   1.000
_cell.length_c   1.000
_cell.angle_alpha   90.00
_cell.angle_beta   90.00
_cell.angle_gamma   90.00
#
_symmetry.space_group_name_H-M   'P 1'
#
loop_
_entity.id
_entity.type
_entity.pdbx_description
1 polymer ?
#
loop_
_entity_poly.entity_id
_entity_poly.type
_entity_poly.pdbx_seq_one_letter_code
_entity_poly.pdbx_strand_id
1 'polypeptide(L)' 'MRRLLFSLAITIGVVFTSSADEGMWMLQLLKQQKLSEMHALGLKLEDYDIYNPDGAS' A
#
# COMPACT_ATOMS: atom_id res chain seq x y z
N MET A 1 -10.57 3.98 -37.15
CA MET A 1 -10.15 5.17 -36.40
C MET A 1 -10.95 5.39 -35.12
N ARG A 2 -12.25 5.78 -35.20
CA ARG A 2 -13.05 6.14 -34.00
C ARG A 2 -13.16 5.04 -32.94
N ARG A 3 -13.37 3.77 -33.36
CA ARG A 3 -13.42 2.61 -32.44
C ARG A 3 -12.08 2.34 -31.74
N LEU A 4 -10.96 2.53 -32.44
CA LEU A 4 -9.61 2.37 -31.88
C LEU A 4 -9.31 3.45 -30.83
N LEU A 5 -9.77 4.68 -31.07
CA LEU A 5 -9.64 5.78 -30.10
C LEU A 5 -10.44 5.50 -28.82
N PHE A 6 -11.64 4.93 -28.94
CA PHE A 6 -12.43 4.53 -27.76
C PHE A 6 -11.77 3.38 -27.00
N SER A 7 -11.26 2.36 -27.68
CA SER A 7 -10.54 1.27 -27.02
C SER A 7 -9.29 1.76 -26.28
N LEU A 8 -8.54 2.70 -26.90
CA LEU A 8 -7.37 3.31 -26.29
C LEU A 8 -7.71 4.16 -25.06
N ALA A 9 -8.81 4.93 -25.11
CA ALA A 9 -9.26 5.71 -23.97
C ALA A 9 -9.65 4.82 -22.77
N ILE A 10 -10.26 3.66 -23.03
CA ILE A 10 -10.64 2.70 -21.99
C ILE A 10 -9.41 2.08 -21.33
N THR A 11 -8.42 1.63 -22.11
CA THR A 11 -7.20 1.04 -21.53
C THR A 11 -6.40 2.05 -20.72
N ILE A 12 -6.29 3.29 -21.20
CA ILE A 12 -5.63 4.36 -20.44
C ILE A 12 -6.37 4.64 -19.12
N GLY A 13 -7.70 4.69 -19.14
CA GLY A 13 -8.51 4.91 -17.94
C GLY A 13 -8.30 3.84 -16.86
N VAL A 14 -8.20 2.56 -17.24
CA VAL A 14 -8.02 1.45 -16.29
C VAL A 14 -6.63 1.49 -15.63
N VAL A 15 -5.57 1.76 -16.40
CA VAL A 15 -4.19 1.77 -15.89
C VAL A 15 -3.95 2.89 -14.87
N PHE A 16 -4.64 4.03 -15.00
CA PHE A 16 -4.52 5.12 -14.02
C PHE A 16 -5.26 4.87 -12.70
N THR A 17 -6.11 3.85 -12.62
CA THR A 17 -6.88 3.52 -11.41
C THR A 17 -6.24 2.46 -10.53
N SER A 18 -5.20 1.77 -11.01
CA SER A 18 -4.46 0.81 -10.18
C SER A 18 -3.57 1.57 -9.20
N SER A 19 -4.03 1.69 -7.95
CA SER A 19 -3.15 1.97 -6.82
C SER A 19 -2.57 0.64 -6.36
N ALA A 20 -1.26 0.58 -6.13
CA ALA A 20 -0.67 -0.62 -5.55
C ALA A 20 -1.09 -0.68 -4.07
N ASP A 21 -1.91 -1.65 -3.70
CA ASP A 21 -2.18 -1.99 -2.29
C ASP A 21 -0.89 -2.50 -1.59
N GLU A 22 0.10 -2.90 -2.40
CA GLU A 22 1.37 -3.48 -1.97
C GLU A 22 2.52 -2.47 -2.12
N GLY A 23 3.30 -2.30 -1.04
CA GLY A 23 4.47 -1.43 -1.01
C GLY A 23 5.45 -1.85 0.08
N MET A 24 6.72 -1.49 -0.06
CA MET A 24 7.73 -1.66 0.99
C MET A 24 7.73 -0.42 1.88
N TRP A 25 7.36 -0.61 3.14
CA TRP A 25 7.25 0.48 4.12
C TRP A 25 8.54 0.59 4.93
N MET A 26 8.96 1.83 5.23
CA MET A 26 10.06 2.03 6.16
C MET A 26 9.57 1.75 7.57
N LEU A 27 10.21 0.79 8.25
CA LEU A 27 9.77 0.29 9.55
C LEU A 27 9.65 1.40 10.61
N GLN A 28 10.60 2.34 10.62
CA GLN A 28 10.56 3.49 11.53
C GLN A 28 9.38 4.44 11.29
N LEU A 29 8.72 4.36 10.13
CA LEU A 29 7.52 5.14 9.80
C LEU A 29 6.24 4.29 9.78
N LEU A 30 6.33 2.98 10.01
CA LEU A 30 5.23 2.03 9.84
C LEU A 30 3.99 2.43 10.65
N LYS A 31 4.20 2.92 11.89
CA LYS A 31 3.14 3.41 12.77
C LYS A 31 2.30 4.51 12.11
N GLN A 32 2.96 5.44 11.42
CA GLN A 32 2.31 6.59 10.79
C GLN A 32 1.72 6.22 9.42
N GLN A 33 2.30 5.23 8.75
CA GLN A 33 1.95 4.89 7.36
C GLN A 33 0.85 3.84 7.27
N LYS A 34 0.97 2.71 7.98
CA LYS A 34 0.16 1.51 7.70
C LYS A 34 -0.29 0.69 8.89
N LEU A 35 0.27 0.88 10.09
CA LEU A 35 -0.05 0.03 11.22
C LEU A 35 -1.56 -0.05 11.54
N SER A 36 -2.26 1.09 11.48
CA SER A 36 -3.72 1.14 11.69
C SER A 36 -4.51 0.30 10.67
N GLU A 37 -4.13 0.37 9.39
CA GLU A 37 -4.73 -0.46 8.34
C GLU A 37 -4.42 -1.93 8.58
N MET A 38 -3.18 -2.27 8.96
CA MET A 38 -2.77 -3.65 9.25
C MET A 38 -3.53 -4.23 10.46
N HIS A 39 -3.77 -3.43 11.50
CA HIS A 39 -4.60 -3.80 12.64
C HIS A 39 -6.05 -4.09 12.22
N ALA A 40 -6.62 -3.25 11.34
CA ALA A 40 -7.95 -3.49 10.77
C ALA A 40 -8.00 -4.80 9.93
N LEU A 41 -6.88 -5.20 9.33
CA LEU A 41 -6.70 -6.47 8.63
C LEU A 41 -6.39 -7.67 9.56
N GLY A 42 -6.31 -7.46 10.88
CA GLY A 42 -6.16 -8.52 11.87
C GLY A 42 -4.73 -8.71 12.41
N LEU A 43 -3.80 -7.82 12.08
CA LEU A 43 -2.49 -7.78 12.73
C LEU A 43 -2.67 -7.49 14.23
N LYS A 44 -2.04 -8.28 15.09
CA LYS A 44 -2.12 -8.16 16.56
C LYS A 44 -0.85 -7.63 17.21
N LEU A 45 0.20 -7.43 16.42
CA LEU A 45 1.49 -6.92 16.88
C LEU A 45 1.43 -5.40 17.00
N GLU A 46 2.13 -4.86 18.00
CA GLU A 46 2.33 -3.43 18.16
C GLU A 46 3.54 -2.95 17.33
N ASP A 47 3.75 -1.63 17.26
CA ASP A 47 4.85 -1.04 16.50
C ASP A 47 6.24 -1.52 16.94
N TYR A 48 6.46 -1.62 18.25
CA TYR A 48 7.76 -2.03 18.82
C TYR A 48 8.07 -3.53 18.62
N ASP A 49 7.04 -4.38 18.51
CA ASP A 49 7.18 -5.80 18.17
C ASP A 49 7.63 -5.99 16.71
N ILE A 50 7.50 -4.96 15.88
CA ILE A 50 7.91 -4.97 14.47
C ILE A 50 9.24 -4.24 14.29
N TYR A 51 9.43 -3.12 14.98
CA TYR A 51 10.66 -2.34 14.92
C TYR A 51 10.94 -1.57 16.21
N ASN A 52 12.06 -1.94 16.84
CA ASN A 52 12.64 -1.28 17.99
C ASN A 52 14.09 -0.89 17.66
N PRO A 53 14.41 0.41 17.57
CA PRO A 53 15.79 0.84 17.30
C PRO A 53 16.76 0.53 18.45
N ASP A 54 16.24 0.32 19.66
CA ASP A 54 17.04 0.19 20.89
C ASP A 54 17.24 -1.27 21.34
N GLY A 55 16.69 -2.25 20.59
CA GLY A 55 16.75 -3.64 21.01
C GLY A 55 16.16 -4.62 20.00
N ALA A 56 15.93 -5.85 20.44
CA ALA A 56 15.20 -6.83 19.64
C ALA A 56 13.71 -6.46 19.54
N SER A 57 13.13 -6.82 18.41
CA SER A 57 11.69 -6.82 18.12
C SER A 57 11.23 -8.26 17.96
#